data_AF-A0A348FXC7-F1
#
_entry.id   AF-A0A348FXC7-F1
#
_cell.length_a   1.000
_cell.length_b   1.000
_cell.length_c   1.000
_cell.angle_alpha   90.00
_cell.angle_beta   90.00
_cell.angle_gamma   90.00
#
_symmetry.space_group_name_H-M   'P 1'
#
loop_
_entity.id
_entity.type
_entity.pdbx_description
1 polymer ?
#
loop_
_entity_poly.entity_id
_entity_poly.type
_entity_poly.pdbx_seq_one_letter_code
_entity_poly.pdbx_strand_id
1 'polypeptide(L)'
;MPVRAALPAAAGLLAAGVASLAVWAIDAGTAVVALASVAGVLTAQAALVRRAGARAREVETMPALPVLVAEVDTTTEPVPAASTAPLVAARIDELGPFFTLTDAQLKSIADQTSEAALGILAQLRDLDGQLSVMKSRADASHERANRISAEGQETDRKVIETIRAYMKARADEIAAERGHLSQVMEQMHSLKTLTRSLDQIGSATNILSLNATIEAERAGALGAGFKVVASEIRALSQQSRAAVQEANAAIAATQSVIETTLLGTSTDERRSAEAKQIEHVLNQLDAVSNSYTAIVSEHAALMADMDAEHVAIAHSVMDTFGRIQFQDVVRQQVEALVEALASLQVVLGNFSQCLAGETQGELTCGQELIARLQSRYVSAVQHTTHAVALGETARTEETRAIELF
;
A
#
# COMPACT_ATOMS: atom_id res chain seq x y z
N MET A 1 11.76 48.02 -15.11
CA MET A 1 11.39 47.30 -13.87
C MET A 1 9.89 47.46 -13.66
N PRO A 2 9.18 46.47 -13.11
CA PRO A 2 9.02 45.07 -13.53
C PRO A 2 7.53 44.82 -13.87
N VAL A 3 7.12 43.76 -14.56
CA VAL A 3 6.53 42.58 -13.88
C VAL A 3 7.00 41.32 -14.62
N ARG A 4 7.86 40.57 -13.92
CA ARG A 4 8.16 39.16 -14.14
C ARG A 4 7.29 38.36 -13.17
N ALA A 5 7.01 37.11 -13.55
CA ALA A 5 6.58 35.98 -12.72
C ALA A 5 5.08 35.87 -12.40
N ALA A 6 4.38 35.10 -13.23
CA ALA A 6 3.17 34.38 -12.86
C ALA A 6 3.15 33.02 -13.57
N LEU A 7 3.97 32.09 -13.10
CA LEU A 7 3.96 30.65 -13.42
C LEU A 7 4.69 29.96 -12.26
N PRO A 8 3.96 29.54 -11.22
CA PRO A 8 3.75 28.10 -11.04
C PRO A 8 2.38 27.83 -10.38
N ALA A 9 1.32 27.72 -11.20
CA ALA A 9 0.03 27.20 -10.73
C ALA A 9 -0.61 26.25 -11.75
N ALA A 10 -0.21 26.33 -13.02
CA ALA A 10 -0.67 25.42 -14.07
C ALA A 10 0.07 24.07 -14.09
N ALA A 11 1.24 23.96 -13.45
CA ALA A 11 2.01 22.70 -13.42
C ALA A 11 1.51 21.70 -12.36
N GLY A 12 0.91 22.17 -11.26
CA GLY A 12 0.38 21.32 -10.19
C GLY A 12 -0.95 20.65 -10.53
N LEU A 13 -1.82 21.35 -11.28
CA LEU A 13 -3.12 20.82 -11.70
C LEU A 13 -3.02 19.82 -12.87
N LEU A 14 -2.01 19.97 -13.74
CA LEU A 14 -1.72 18.97 -14.78
C LEU A 14 -1.02 17.73 -14.22
N ALA A 15 -0.19 17.85 -13.18
CA ALA A 15 0.44 16.69 -12.53
C ALA A 15 -0.54 15.85 -11.69
N ALA A 16 -1.49 16.49 -11.00
CA ALA A 16 -2.54 15.79 -10.25
C ALA A 16 -3.55 15.10 -11.19
N GLY A 17 -3.91 15.73 -12.31
CA GLY A 17 -4.79 15.12 -13.32
C GLY A 17 -4.17 13.90 -14.02
N VAL A 18 -2.86 13.94 -14.28
CA VAL A 18 -2.13 12.82 -14.92
C VAL A 18 -1.89 11.66 -13.92
N ALA A 19 -1.69 11.94 -12.63
CA ALA A 19 -1.58 10.90 -11.60
C ALA A 19 -2.93 10.22 -11.31
N SER A 20 -4.04 10.95 -11.29
CA SER A 20 -5.38 10.36 -11.14
C SER A 20 -5.83 9.57 -12.39
N LEU A 21 -5.44 10.01 -13.59
CA LEU A 21 -5.61 9.22 -14.82
C LEU A 21 -4.69 7.99 -14.86
N ALA A 22 -3.49 8.05 -14.28
CA ALA A 22 -2.59 6.90 -14.18
C ALA A 22 -3.09 5.85 -13.17
N VAL A 23 -3.67 6.27 -12.03
CA VAL A 23 -4.30 5.35 -11.06
C VAL A 23 -5.56 4.71 -11.65
N TRP A 24 -6.40 5.49 -12.35
CA TRP A 24 -7.54 4.92 -13.10
C TRP A 24 -7.09 4.05 -14.28
N ALA A 25 -5.96 4.32 -14.93
CA ALA A 25 -5.42 3.49 -16.00
C ALA A 25 -4.75 2.21 -15.48
N ILE A 26 -4.24 2.21 -14.24
CA ILE A 26 -3.72 1.01 -13.57
C ILE A 26 -4.89 0.14 -13.08
N ASP A 27 -5.95 0.72 -12.51
CA ASP A 27 -7.16 -0.02 -12.13
C ASP A 27 -7.98 -0.49 -13.33
N ALA A 28 -8.09 0.31 -14.38
CA ALA A 28 -8.66 -0.12 -15.64
C ALA A 28 -7.75 -1.13 -16.35
N GLY A 29 -6.43 -1.03 -16.20
CA GLY A 29 -5.47 -1.98 -16.75
C GLY A 29 -5.52 -3.34 -16.06
N THR A 30 -5.59 -3.38 -14.73
CA THR A 30 -5.78 -4.60 -13.95
C THR A 30 -7.18 -5.15 -14.14
N ALA A 31 -8.22 -4.32 -14.25
CA ALA A 31 -9.57 -4.76 -14.58
C ALA A 31 -9.70 -5.25 -16.02
N VAL A 32 -8.99 -4.66 -16.98
CA VAL A 32 -8.95 -5.12 -18.38
C VAL A 32 -8.11 -6.39 -18.49
N VAL A 33 -7.04 -6.56 -17.73
CA VAL A 33 -6.27 -7.81 -17.66
C VAL A 33 -7.05 -8.90 -16.92
N ALA A 34 -7.82 -8.55 -15.88
CA ALA A 34 -8.73 -9.46 -15.18
C ALA A 34 -9.93 -9.84 -16.06
N LEU A 35 -10.52 -8.90 -16.79
CA LEU A 35 -11.60 -9.16 -17.75
C LEU A 35 -11.08 -9.90 -18.99
N ALA A 36 -9.86 -9.65 -19.45
CA ALA A 36 -9.23 -10.37 -20.55
C ALA A 36 -8.78 -11.78 -20.13
N SER A 37 -8.39 -11.99 -18.86
CA SER A 37 -8.09 -13.32 -18.32
C SER A 37 -9.37 -14.09 -18.02
N VAL A 38 -10.43 -13.46 -17.52
CA VAL A 38 -11.77 -14.07 -17.39
C VAL A 38 -12.38 -14.34 -18.77
N ALA A 39 -12.29 -13.42 -19.72
CA ALA A 39 -12.70 -13.66 -21.11
C ALA A 39 -11.80 -14.70 -21.79
N GLY A 40 -10.51 -14.76 -21.44
CA GLY A 40 -9.57 -15.78 -21.88
C GLY A 40 -9.92 -17.16 -21.33
N VAL A 41 -10.30 -17.24 -20.05
CA VAL A 41 -10.77 -18.47 -19.39
C VAL A 41 -12.15 -18.86 -19.89
N LEU A 42 -13.06 -17.92 -20.15
CA LEU A 42 -14.39 -18.17 -20.71
C LEU A 42 -14.32 -18.53 -22.19
N THR A 43 -13.40 -17.95 -22.96
CA THR A 43 -13.16 -18.37 -24.36
C THR A 43 -12.39 -19.67 -24.41
N ALA A 44 -11.49 -19.95 -23.46
CA ALA A 44 -10.85 -21.25 -23.30
C ALA A 44 -11.86 -22.31 -22.86
N GLN A 45 -12.74 -22.04 -21.90
CA GLN A 45 -13.85 -22.91 -21.50
C GLN A 45 -14.86 -23.06 -22.63
N ALA A 46 -15.22 -22.00 -23.35
CA ALA A 46 -16.10 -22.09 -24.52
C ALA A 46 -15.42 -22.81 -25.68
N ALA A 47 -14.10 -22.72 -25.83
CA ALA A 47 -13.32 -23.50 -26.79
C ALA A 47 -13.13 -24.95 -26.33
N LEU A 48 -13.09 -25.23 -25.02
CA LEU A 48 -13.05 -26.57 -24.43
C LEU A 48 -14.43 -27.21 -24.49
N VAL A 49 -15.51 -26.46 -24.30
CA VAL A 49 -16.91 -26.88 -24.47
C VAL A 49 -17.27 -26.97 -25.95
N ARG A 50 -16.70 -26.13 -26.82
CA ARG A 50 -16.80 -26.31 -28.29
C ARG A 50 -15.89 -27.40 -28.80
N ARG A 51 -14.73 -27.69 -28.20
CA ARG A 51 -13.90 -28.87 -28.54
C ARG A 51 -14.48 -30.15 -27.94
N ALA A 52 -15.07 -30.11 -26.76
CA ALA A 52 -15.80 -31.21 -26.15
C ALA A 52 -17.15 -31.39 -26.85
N GLY A 53 -17.78 -30.31 -27.33
CA GLY A 53 -18.99 -30.31 -28.14
C GLY A 53 -18.75 -30.63 -29.61
N ALA A 54 -17.57 -30.31 -30.16
CA ALA A 54 -17.12 -30.74 -31.47
C ALA A 54 -16.53 -32.14 -31.43
N ARG A 55 -15.98 -32.62 -30.30
CA ARG A 55 -15.69 -34.03 -30.03
C ARG A 55 -16.96 -34.82 -29.74
N ALA A 56 -17.93 -34.25 -29.02
CA ALA A 56 -19.25 -34.85 -28.85
C ALA A 56 -20.02 -34.85 -30.18
N ARG A 57 -19.84 -33.82 -31.02
CA ARG A 57 -20.34 -33.83 -32.40
C ARG A 57 -19.51 -34.67 -33.34
N GLU A 58 -18.20 -34.86 -33.16
CA GLU A 58 -17.41 -35.89 -33.85
C GLU A 58 -17.74 -37.29 -33.33
N VAL A 59 -18.38 -37.41 -32.15
CA VAL A 59 -18.98 -38.65 -31.64
C VAL A 59 -20.44 -38.81 -32.13
N GLU A 60 -21.18 -37.72 -32.40
CA GLU A 60 -22.51 -37.74 -33.05
C GLU A 60 -22.44 -37.82 -34.60
N THR A 61 -21.35 -37.33 -35.20
CA THR A 61 -21.01 -37.40 -36.64
C THR A 61 -19.85 -38.34 -36.89
N MET A 62 -19.38 -39.05 -35.86
CA MET A 62 -18.82 -40.37 -36.09
C MET A 62 -19.92 -41.10 -36.85
N PRO A 63 -19.63 -41.74 -38.00
CA PRO A 63 -20.58 -42.74 -38.48
C PRO A 63 -20.87 -43.59 -37.27
N ALA A 64 -22.15 -43.71 -36.87
CA ALA A 64 -22.55 -44.58 -35.79
C ALA A 64 -21.66 -45.82 -35.94
N LEU A 65 -20.79 -46.09 -34.94
CA LEU A 65 -19.99 -47.32 -34.93
C LEU A 65 -20.96 -48.36 -35.43
N PRO A 66 -20.76 -48.93 -36.64
CA PRO A 66 -21.81 -49.72 -37.24
C PRO A 66 -22.11 -50.72 -36.16
N VAL A 67 -23.33 -50.64 -35.64
CA VAL A 67 -23.85 -51.69 -34.80
C VAL A 67 -23.57 -52.89 -35.68
N LEU A 68 -22.66 -53.74 -35.26
CA LEU A 68 -22.33 -54.98 -35.95
C LEU A 68 -23.53 -55.94 -35.73
N VAL A 69 -24.75 -55.44 -35.89
CA VAL A 69 -25.77 -56.12 -36.67
C VAL A 69 -25.21 -56.05 -38.08
N ALA A 70 -24.32 -57.02 -38.36
CA ALA A 70 -24.20 -57.52 -39.71
C ALA A 70 -25.60 -57.53 -40.32
N GLU A 71 -25.74 -56.97 -41.51
CA GLU A 71 -26.79 -57.41 -42.42
C GLU A 71 -26.71 -58.93 -42.41
N VAL A 72 -27.60 -59.58 -41.65
CA VAL A 72 -27.84 -61.00 -41.78
C VAL A 72 -28.52 -61.07 -43.12
N ASP A 73 -27.71 -61.27 -44.15
CA ASP A 73 -28.15 -61.68 -45.46
C ASP A 73 -29.01 -62.93 -45.24
N THR A 74 -30.34 -62.75 -45.25
CA THR A 74 -31.34 -63.81 -45.09
C THR A 74 -31.36 -64.77 -46.29
N THR A 75 -30.34 -64.77 -47.14
CA THR A 75 -30.13 -65.74 -48.22
C THR A 75 -28.91 -66.63 -48.01
N THR A 76 -28.47 -66.82 -46.77
CA THR A 76 -27.46 -67.84 -46.46
C THR A 76 -28.13 -69.16 -46.06
N GLU A 77 -27.73 -70.24 -46.74
CA GLU A 77 -28.00 -71.62 -46.34
C GLU A 77 -27.72 -71.83 -44.84
N PRO A 78 -28.45 -72.73 -44.16
CA PRO A 78 -28.25 -72.97 -42.73
C PRO A 78 -26.82 -73.43 -42.48
N VAL A 79 -25.98 -72.51 -41.97
CA VAL A 79 -24.64 -72.85 -41.49
C VAL A 79 -24.81 -73.83 -40.34
N PRO A 80 -24.24 -75.04 -40.43
CA PRO A 80 -24.37 -76.02 -39.36
C PRO A 80 -23.78 -75.43 -38.07
N ALA A 81 -24.49 -75.58 -36.95
CA ALA A 81 -24.13 -75.05 -35.63
C ALA A 81 -22.71 -75.41 -35.14
N ALA A 82 -22.02 -76.34 -35.82
CA ALA A 82 -20.65 -76.73 -35.55
C ALA A 82 -19.57 -75.72 -36.01
N SER A 83 -19.86 -74.73 -36.88
CA SER A 83 -18.83 -73.81 -37.42
C SER A 83 -18.85 -72.37 -36.90
N THR A 84 -19.79 -72.01 -36.01
CA THR A 84 -19.94 -70.63 -35.50
C THR A 84 -19.10 -70.37 -34.24
N ALA A 85 -18.93 -71.38 -33.39
CA ALA A 85 -18.15 -71.29 -32.14
C ALA A 85 -16.69 -70.83 -32.35
N PRO A 86 -15.89 -71.39 -33.29
CA PRO A 86 -14.51 -70.94 -33.50
C PRO A 86 -14.41 -69.51 -34.07
N LEU A 87 -15.40 -69.05 -34.82
CA LEU A 87 -15.45 -67.67 -35.32
C LEU A 87 -15.69 -66.67 -34.17
N VAL A 88 -16.56 -67.02 -33.22
CA VAL A 88 -16.83 -66.20 -32.03
C VAL A 88 -15.62 -66.16 -31.10
N ALA A 89 -14.93 -67.30 -30.91
CA ALA A 89 -13.68 -67.37 -30.16
C ALA A 89 -12.60 -66.41 -30.73
N ALA A 90 -12.37 -66.46 -32.05
CA ALA A 90 -11.41 -65.57 -32.72
C ALA A 90 -11.75 -64.07 -32.53
N ARG A 91 -13.04 -63.70 -32.53
CA ARG A 91 -13.46 -62.31 -32.28
C ARG A 91 -13.29 -61.88 -30.83
N ILE A 92 -13.41 -62.79 -29.88
CA ILE A 92 -13.13 -62.50 -28.46
C ILE A 92 -11.63 -62.27 -28.27
N ASP A 93 -10.78 -63.08 -28.92
CA ASP A 93 -9.32 -62.94 -28.83
C ASP A 93 -8.84 -61.60 -29.44
N GLU A 94 -9.51 -61.10 -30.49
CA GLU A 94 -9.28 -59.76 -31.07
C GLU A 94 -9.54 -58.61 -30.09
N LEU A 95 -10.24 -58.83 -28.95
CA LEU A 95 -10.45 -57.81 -27.92
C LEU A 95 -9.25 -57.62 -26.99
N GLY A 96 -8.23 -58.49 -27.05
CA GLY A 96 -7.03 -58.39 -26.20
C GLY A 96 -6.38 -56.99 -26.23
N PRO A 97 -6.08 -56.41 -27.41
CA PRO A 97 -5.55 -55.05 -27.53
C PRO A 97 -6.45 -53.97 -26.92
N PHE A 98 -7.78 -54.14 -26.97
CA PHE A 98 -8.73 -53.20 -26.36
C PHE A 98 -8.60 -53.19 -24.83
N PHE A 99 -8.50 -54.36 -24.19
CA PHE A 99 -8.29 -54.44 -22.74
C PHE A 99 -6.95 -53.83 -22.33
N THR A 100 -5.86 -54.16 -23.04
CA THR A 100 -4.53 -53.60 -22.78
C THR A 100 -4.51 -52.07 -22.92
N LEU A 101 -5.16 -51.54 -23.96
CA LEU A 101 -5.25 -50.09 -24.16
C LEU A 101 -6.08 -49.42 -23.05
N THR A 102 -7.21 -50.00 -22.68
CA THR A 102 -8.10 -49.43 -21.65
C THR A 102 -7.44 -49.45 -20.27
N ASP A 103 -6.75 -50.54 -19.91
CA ASP A 103 -5.92 -50.63 -18.70
C ASP A 103 -4.86 -49.52 -18.66
N ALA A 104 -4.11 -49.35 -19.76
CA ALA A 104 -3.08 -48.31 -19.85
C ALA A 104 -3.66 -46.89 -19.75
N GLN A 105 -4.82 -46.62 -20.37
CA GLN A 105 -5.49 -45.32 -20.27
C GLN A 105 -5.98 -45.04 -18.85
N LEU A 106 -6.60 -46.03 -18.19
CA LEU A 106 -7.05 -45.89 -16.81
C LEU A 106 -5.88 -45.61 -15.85
N LYS A 107 -4.80 -46.40 -15.93
CA LYS A 107 -3.59 -46.14 -15.14
C LYS A 107 -3.02 -44.75 -15.40
N SER A 108 -2.96 -44.33 -16.68
CA SER A 108 -2.49 -42.99 -17.01
C SER A 108 -3.35 -41.88 -16.41
N ILE A 109 -4.68 -42.05 -16.33
CA ILE A 109 -5.59 -41.11 -15.66
C ILE A 109 -5.30 -41.05 -14.15
N ALA A 110 -5.10 -42.20 -13.49
CA ALA A 110 -4.74 -42.24 -12.08
C ALA A 110 -3.39 -41.53 -11.82
N ASP A 111 -2.39 -41.78 -12.65
CA ASP A 111 -1.08 -41.14 -12.53
C ASP A 111 -1.16 -39.62 -12.75
N GLN A 112 -1.82 -39.17 -13.82
CA GLN A 112 -1.96 -37.74 -14.13
C GLN A 112 -2.73 -36.98 -13.05
N THR A 113 -3.79 -37.58 -12.50
CA THR A 113 -4.58 -36.95 -11.42
C THR A 113 -3.80 -36.91 -10.11
N SER A 114 -2.98 -37.94 -9.81
CA SER A 114 -2.08 -37.97 -8.66
C SER A 114 -0.98 -36.91 -8.75
N GLU A 115 -0.33 -36.80 -9.91
CA GLU A 115 0.70 -35.79 -10.16
C GLU A 115 0.10 -34.37 -10.04
N ALA A 116 -1.08 -34.13 -10.60
CA ALA A 116 -1.77 -32.85 -10.48
C ALA A 116 -2.09 -32.50 -9.02
N ALA A 117 -2.56 -33.47 -8.22
CA ALA A 117 -2.84 -33.27 -6.80
C ALA A 117 -1.57 -32.93 -6.01
N LEU A 118 -0.47 -33.65 -6.22
CA LEU A 118 0.82 -33.35 -5.60
C LEU A 118 1.34 -31.95 -5.99
N GLY A 119 1.15 -31.55 -7.26
CA GLY A 119 1.46 -30.21 -7.73
C GLY A 119 0.66 -29.12 -7.01
N ILE A 120 -0.64 -29.32 -6.81
CA ILE A 120 -1.50 -28.40 -6.05
C ILE A 120 -1.04 -28.32 -4.59
N LEU A 121 -0.74 -29.46 -3.94
CA LEU A 121 -0.25 -29.47 -2.55
C LEU A 121 1.05 -28.67 -2.39
N ALA A 122 1.97 -28.80 -3.35
CA ALA A 122 3.21 -28.03 -3.35
C ALA A 122 2.95 -26.52 -3.48
N GLN A 123 2.05 -26.12 -4.37
CA GLN A 123 1.64 -24.71 -4.54
C GLN A 123 0.95 -24.16 -3.29
N LEU A 124 0.07 -24.93 -2.65
CA LEU A 124 -0.61 -24.52 -1.42
C LEU A 124 0.37 -24.32 -0.26
N ARG A 125 1.38 -25.20 -0.13
CA ARG A 125 2.43 -25.06 0.87
C ARG A 125 3.29 -23.81 0.63
N ASP A 126 3.62 -23.52 -0.62
CA ASP A 126 4.33 -22.28 -0.95
C ASP A 126 3.49 -21.05 -0.61
N LEU A 127 2.19 -21.09 -0.93
CA LEU A 127 1.25 -20.03 -0.62
C LEU A 127 1.12 -19.79 0.90
N ASP A 128 1.04 -20.85 1.71
CA ASP A 128 1.05 -20.75 3.18
C ASP A 128 2.36 -20.10 3.71
N GLY A 129 3.51 -20.49 3.15
CA GLY A 129 4.79 -19.85 3.47
C GLY A 129 4.82 -18.37 3.12
N GLN A 130 4.29 -18.00 1.95
CA GLN A 130 4.18 -16.61 1.51
C GLN A 130 3.24 -15.79 2.41
N LEU A 131 2.10 -16.36 2.83
CA LEU A 131 1.16 -15.75 3.78
C LEU A 131 1.82 -15.47 5.14
N SER A 132 2.56 -16.44 5.68
CA SER A 132 3.28 -16.29 6.95
C SER A 132 4.34 -15.17 6.89
N VAL A 133 5.10 -15.11 5.79
CA VAL A 133 6.05 -14.01 5.56
C VAL A 133 5.33 -12.67 5.42
N MET A 134 4.20 -12.63 4.72
CA MET A 134 3.39 -11.41 4.57
C MET A 134 2.87 -10.92 5.92
N LYS A 135 2.39 -11.82 6.79
CA LYS A 135 1.98 -11.49 8.16
C LYS A 135 3.12 -10.91 8.99
N SER A 136 4.29 -11.55 8.98
CA SER A 136 5.46 -11.02 9.71
C SER A 136 5.88 -9.63 9.20
N ARG A 137 5.81 -9.38 7.89
CA ARG A 137 6.07 -8.06 7.31
C ARG A 137 5.01 -7.03 7.70
N ALA A 138 3.76 -7.44 7.83
CA ALA A 138 2.65 -6.63 8.33
C ALA A 138 2.93 -6.11 9.73
N ASP A 139 3.21 -7.03 10.65
CA ASP A 139 3.44 -6.73 12.06
C ASP A 139 4.64 -5.77 12.21
N ALA A 140 5.73 -6.06 11.48
CA ALA A 140 6.90 -5.18 11.44
C ALA A 140 6.62 -3.82 10.77
N SER A 141 5.68 -3.73 9.82
CA SER A 141 5.24 -2.46 9.24
C SER A 141 4.44 -1.65 10.26
N HIS A 142 3.52 -2.29 10.98
CA HIS A 142 2.69 -1.66 12.00
C HIS A 142 3.54 -1.10 13.14
N GLU A 143 4.50 -1.87 13.66
CA GLU A 143 5.43 -1.40 14.68
C GLU A 143 6.29 -0.22 14.19
N ARG A 144 6.70 -0.22 12.92
CA ARG A 144 7.45 0.90 12.33
C ARG A 144 6.59 2.15 12.19
N ALA A 145 5.34 2.01 11.75
CA ALA A 145 4.40 3.14 11.64
C ALA A 145 4.17 3.79 13.01
N ASN A 146 3.92 3.00 14.05
CA ASN A 146 3.73 3.49 15.42
C ASN A 146 4.98 4.22 15.95
N ARG A 147 6.17 3.67 15.67
CA ARG A 147 7.44 4.28 16.09
C ARG A 147 7.71 5.61 15.39
N ILE A 148 7.56 5.66 14.06
CA ILE A 148 7.76 6.88 13.27
C ILE A 148 6.79 7.97 13.73
N SER A 149 5.53 7.61 14.00
CA SER A 149 4.55 8.55 14.53
C SER A 149 4.95 9.08 15.90
N ALA A 150 5.36 8.22 16.83
CA ALA A 150 5.78 8.64 18.17
C ALA A 150 7.03 9.53 18.14
N GLU A 151 8.04 9.16 17.33
CA GLU A 151 9.26 9.95 17.13
C GLU A 151 8.97 11.29 16.45
N GLY A 152 8.07 11.29 15.46
CA GLY A 152 7.61 12.49 14.76
C GLY A 152 6.90 13.46 15.70
N GLN A 153 5.94 12.98 16.47
CA GLN A 153 5.21 13.78 17.47
C GLN A 153 6.14 14.36 18.54
N GLU A 154 7.09 13.58 19.05
CA GLU A 154 8.05 14.07 20.03
C GLU A 154 9.00 15.13 19.43
N THR A 155 9.37 14.96 18.15
CA THR A 155 10.18 15.95 17.43
C THR A 155 9.40 17.25 17.24
N ASP A 156 8.16 17.18 16.76
CA ASP A 156 7.29 18.35 16.59
C ASP A 156 7.08 19.08 17.92
N ARG A 157 6.84 18.33 19.01
CA ARG A 157 6.71 18.89 20.36
C ARG A 157 7.95 19.67 20.78
N LYS A 158 9.15 19.12 20.57
CA LYS A 158 10.42 19.80 20.89
C LYS A 158 10.64 21.03 20.02
N VAL A 159 10.31 20.97 18.74
CA VAL A 159 10.43 22.12 17.82
C VAL A 159 9.48 23.23 18.25
N ILE A 160 8.22 22.91 18.54
CA ILE A 160 7.23 23.86 19.05
C ILE A 160 7.70 24.51 20.36
N GLU A 161 8.22 23.72 21.30
CA GLU A 161 8.76 24.22 22.57
C GLU A 161 9.94 25.19 22.35
N THR A 162 10.85 24.83 21.45
CA THR A 162 12.01 25.67 21.07
C THR A 162 11.57 26.99 20.44
N ILE A 163 10.61 26.95 19.52
CA ILE A 163 10.05 28.13 18.86
C ILE A 163 9.37 29.06 19.89
N ARG A 164 8.57 28.50 20.80
CA ARG A 164 7.93 29.30 21.86
C ARG A 164 8.95 29.95 22.80
N ALA A 165 10.00 29.21 23.17
CA ALA A 165 11.08 29.75 24.00
C ALA A 165 11.83 30.88 23.27
N TYR A 166 12.15 30.70 22.00
CA TYR A 166 12.77 31.74 21.16
C TYR A 166 11.89 32.99 21.06
N MET A 167 10.59 32.83 20.81
CA MET A 167 9.63 33.94 20.74
C MET A 167 9.56 34.74 22.04
N LYS A 168 9.53 34.04 23.18
CA LYS A 168 9.54 34.69 24.49
C LYS A 168 10.82 35.48 24.71
N ALA A 169 11.98 34.86 24.47
CA ALA A 169 13.27 35.53 24.60
C ALA A 169 13.38 36.77 23.70
N ARG A 170 12.90 36.69 22.45
CA ARG A 170 12.86 37.83 21.54
C ARG A 170 11.94 38.95 22.02
N ALA A 171 10.77 38.62 22.54
CA ALA A 171 9.87 39.62 23.11
C ALA A 171 10.51 40.34 24.31
N ASP A 172 11.19 39.59 25.19
CA ASP A 172 11.92 40.13 26.34
C ASP A 172 13.09 41.04 25.91
N GLU A 173 13.86 40.64 24.88
CA GLU A 173 14.93 41.47 24.30
C GLU A 173 14.40 42.78 23.73
N ILE A 174 13.29 42.75 22.97
CA ILE A 174 12.65 43.95 22.41
C ILE A 174 12.17 44.88 23.52
N ALA A 175 11.60 44.32 24.60
CA ALA A 175 11.17 45.11 25.75
C ALA A 175 12.35 45.78 26.46
N ALA A 176 13.46 45.05 26.62
CA ALA A 176 14.69 45.59 27.20
C ALA A 176 15.31 46.71 26.33
N GLU A 177 15.37 46.52 25.01
CA GLU A 177 15.86 47.52 24.06
C GLU A 177 15.04 48.82 24.13
N ARG A 178 13.69 48.71 24.18
CA ARG A 178 12.80 49.85 24.39
C ARG A 178 13.06 50.56 25.72
N GLY A 179 13.31 49.79 26.79
CA GLY A 179 13.68 50.33 28.10
C GLY A 179 14.99 51.15 28.06
N HIS A 180 16.02 50.61 27.40
CA HIS A 180 17.29 51.31 27.22
C HIS A 180 17.14 52.60 26.40
N LEU A 181 16.40 52.55 25.28
CA LEU A 181 16.14 53.75 24.48
C LEU A 181 15.39 54.83 25.26
N SER A 182 14.42 54.43 26.10
CA SER A 182 13.72 55.36 27.00
C SER A 182 14.68 56.02 28.00
N GLN A 183 15.61 55.26 28.57
CA GLN A 183 16.60 55.80 29.50
C GLN A 183 17.56 56.78 28.81
N VAL A 184 17.99 56.48 27.58
CA VAL A 184 18.81 57.39 26.78
C VAL A 184 18.05 58.68 26.45
N MET A 185 16.75 58.59 26.13
CA MET A 185 15.90 59.78 25.92
C MET A 185 15.85 60.69 27.14
N GLU A 186 15.71 60.12 28.34
CA GLU A 186 15.72 60.86 29.59
C GLU A 186 17.08 61.55 29.84
N GLN A 187 18.18 60.86 29.58
CA GLN A 187 19.53 61.44 29.65
C GLN A 187 19.71 62.60 28.67
N MET A 188 19.19 62.48 27.44
CA MET A 188 19.22 63.57 26.45
C MET A 188 18.40 64.79 26.91
N HIS A 189 17.28 64.59 27.62
CA HIS A 189 16.51 65.67 28.23
C HIS A 189 17.28 66.38 29.35
N SER A 190 17.98 65.62 30.19
CA SER A 190 18.86 66.18 31.23
C SER A 190 20.01 67.00 30.61
N LEU A 191 20.68 66.46 29.59
CA LEU A 191 21.73 67.16 28.85
C LEU A 191 21.23 68.46 28.22
N LYS A 192 20.03 68.46 27.62
CA LYS A 192 19.39 69.67 27.07
C LYS A 192 19.17 70.75 28.14
N THR A 193 18.84 70.35 29.36
CA THR A 193 18.65 71.27 30.49
C THR A 193 19.98 71.87 30.91
N LEU A 194 21.05 71.05 30.97
CA LEU A 194 22.40 71.50 31.28
C LEU A 194 22.95 72.47 30.23
N THR A 195 22.84 72.15 28.94
CA THR A 195 23.30 73.02 27.84
C THR A 195 22.53 74.34 27.82
N ARG A 196 21.24 74.35 28.16
CA ARG A 196 20.47 75.59 28.34
C ARG A 196 21.03 76.47 29.47
N SER A 197 21.41 75.87 30.60
CA SER A 197 22.08 76.60 31.69
C SER A 197 23.44 77.16 31.26
N LEU A 198 24.22 76.40 30.47
CA LEU A 198 25.51 76.86 29.95
C LEU A 198 25.36 78.03 28.97
N ASP A 199 24.34 78.04 28.10
CA ASP A 199 24.08 79.19 27.22
C ASP A 199 23.68 80.44 28.04
N GLN A 200 22.90 80.28 29.12
CA GLN A 200 22.59 81.38 30.05
C GLN A 200 23.84 81.95 30.71
N ILE A 201 24.74 81.08 31.21
CA ILE A 201 26.03 81.50 31.80
C ILE A 201 26.91 82.18 30.76
N GLY A 202 26.99 81.63 29.55
CA GLY A 202 27.74 82.22 28.44
C GLY A 202 27.20 83.61 28.06
N SER A 203 25.87 83.77 28.04
CA SER A 203 25.21 85.05 27.78
C SER A 203 25.49 86.07 28.88
N ALA A 204 25.39 85.69 30.16
CA ALA A 204 25.72 86.54 31.28
C ALA A 204 27.19 86.97 31.28
N THR A 205 28.11 86.03 31.00
CA THR A 205 29.55 86.30 30.87
C THR A 205 29.86 87.26 29.71
N ASN A 206 29.16 87.11 28.58
CA ASN A 206 29.29 88.04 27.45
C ASN A 206 28.80 89.46 27.79
N ILE A 207 27.74 89.59 28.59
CA ILE A 207 27.25 90.89 29.08
C ILE A 207 28.25 91.50 30.08
N LEU A 208 28.76 90.70 31.01
CA LEU A 208 29.77 91.11 31.99
C LEU A 208 31.06 91.59 31.31
N SER A 209 31.56 90.86 30.31
CA SER A 209 32.77 91.25 29.57
C SER A 209 32.55 92.48 28.70
N LEU A 210 31.35 92.68 28.13
CA LEU A 210 30.98 93.91 27.45
C LEU A 210 31.01 95.11 28.42
N ASN A 211 30.40 94.98 29.60
CA ASN A 211 30.43 96.03 30.62
C ASN A 211 31.85 96.35 31.09
N ALA A 212 32.68 95.33 31.30
CA ALA A 212 34.09 95.49 31.65
C ALA A 212 34.89 96.18 30.53
N THR A 213 34.59 95.86 29.26
CA THR A 213 35.22 96.51 28.10
C THR A 213 34.87 98.00 28.06
N ILE A 214 33.60 98.36 28.27
CA ILE A 214 33.12 99.75 28.31
C ILE A 214 33.82 100.52 29.44
N GLU A 215 33.89 99.94 30.65
CA GLU A 215 34.50 100.63 31.79
C GLU A 215 36.03 100.75 31.63
N ALA A 216 36.68 99.76 31.01
CA ALA A 216 38.09 99.84 30.64
C ALA A 216 38.37 100.94 29.59
N GLU A 217 37.46 101.17 28.64
CA GLU A 217 37.54 102.31 27.71
C GLU A 217 37.33 103.65 28.42
N ARG A 218 36.43 103.69 29.40
CA ARG A 218 36.11 104.87 30.21
C ARG A 218 37.29 105.31 31.09
N ALA A 219 38.09 104.37 31.58
CA ALA A 219 39.31 104.61 32.35
C ALA A 219 40.52 105.09 31.50
N GLY A 220 40.39 105.13 30.16
CA GLY A 220 41.43 105.63 29.25
C GLY A 220 42.74 104.85 29.36
N ALA A 221 43.86 105.56 29.52
CA ALA A 221 45.20 104.94 29.56
C ALA A 221 45.40 103.95 30.73
N LEU A 222 44.73 104.17 31.88
CA LEU A 222 44.80 103.30 33.06
C LEU A 222 44.02 101.98 32.85
N GLY A 223 43.08 101.93 31.90
CA GLY A 223 42.24 100.78 31.62
C GLY A 223 42.77 99.84 30.52
N ALA A 224 43.90 100.16 29.87
CA ALA A 224 44.38 99.44 28.69
C ALA A 224 44.60 97.94 28.92
N GLY A 225 45.15 97.54 30.07
CA GLY A 225 45.33 96.13 30.43
C GLY A 225 44.01 95.40 30.70
N PHE A 226 43.05 96.07 31.36
CA PHE A 226 41.71 95.51 31.60
C PHE A 226 40.91 95.35 30.31
N LYS A 227 41.12 96.23 29.31
CA LYS A 227 40.48 96.13 28.01
C LYS A 227 40.87 94.83 27.28
N VAL A 228 42.15 94.47 27.30
CA VAL A 228 42.64 93.21 26.68
C VAL A 228 42.01 91.99 27.35
N VAL A 229 41.99 91.96 28.69
CA VAL A 229 41.37 90.87 29.44
C VAL A 229 39.87 90.78 29.16
N ALA A 230 39.16 91.92 29.15
CA ALA A 230 37.73 91.96 28.87
C ALA A 230 37.39 91.50 27.44
N SER A 231 38.19 91.88 26.43
CA SER A 231 38.01 91.40 25.07
C SER A 231 38.26 89.90 24.94
N GLU A 232 39.24 89.36 25.67
CA GLU A 232 39.54 87.93 25.67
C GLU A 232 38.40 87.13 26.34
N ILE A 233 37.90 87.57 27.49
CA ILE A 233 36.73 86.96 28.16
C ILE A 233 35.51 87.02 27.22
N ARG A 234 35.32 88.11 26.49
CA ARG A 234 34.24 88.22 25.51
C ARG A 234 34.39 87.20 24.39
N ALA A 235 35.58 87.08 23.79
CA ALA A 235 35.85 86.10 22.74
C ALA A 235 35.61 84.66 23.23
N LEU A 236 36.14 84.30 24.41
CA LEU A 236 35.89 82.99 25.04
C LEU A 236 34.40 82.75 25.30
N SER A 237 33.66 83.76 25.77
CA SER A 237 32.22 83.63 26.02
C SER A 237 31.42 83.39 24.74
N GLN A 238 31.80 84.04 23.63
CA GLN A 238 31.17 83.83 22.32
C GLN A 238 31.49 82.45 21.76
N GLN A 239 32.75 82.02 21.86
CA GLN A 239 33.17 80.68 21.44
C GLN A 239 32.48 79.58 22.25
N SER A 240 32.37 79.75 23.57
CA SER A 240 31.65 78.83 24.45
C SER A 240 30.18 78.70 24.06
N ARG A 241 29.50 79.83 23.76
CA ARG A 241 28.11 79.80 23.29
C ARG A 241 27.95 79.10 21.94
N ALA A 242 28.88 79.30 21.01
CA ALA A 242 28.85 78.58 19.74
C ALA A 242 28.97 77.07 19.94
N ALA A 243 29.88 76.62 20.81
CA ALA A 243 30.01 75.20 21.17
C ALA A 243 28.73 74.64 21.84
N VAL A 244 28.09 75.42 22.70
CA VAL A 244 26.81 75.04 23.33
C VAL A 244 25.67 74.92 22.30
N GLN A 245 25.63 75.80 21.28
CA GLN A 245 24.66 75.70 20.19
C GLN A 245 24.86 74.43 19.36
N GLU A 246 26.10 74.07 19.06
CA GLU A 246 26.44 72.83 18.35
C GLU A 246 26.03 71.59 19.18
N ALA A 247 26.31 71.60 20.49
CA ALA A 247 25.86 70.55 21.39
C ALA A 247 24.32 70.41 21.43
N ASN A 248 23.59 71.53 21.46
CA ASN A 248 22.13 71.53 21.40
C ASN A 248 21.60 70.93 20.08
N ALA A 249 22.23 71.24 18.95
CA ALA A 249 21.87 70.66 17.66
C ALA A 249 22.11 69.15 17.64
N ALA A 250 23.24 68.68 18.17
CA ALA A 250 23.55 67.26 18.29
C ALA A 250 22.53 66.51 19.18
N ILE A 251 22.21 67.06 20.36
CA ILE A 251 21.20 66.50 21.27
C ILE A 251 19.83 66.39 20.58
N ALA A 252 19.40 67.44 19.86
CA ALA A 252 18.13 67.44 19.14
C ALA A 252 18.11 66.39 18.02
N ALA A 253 19.21 66.24 17.28
CA ALA A 253 19.34 65.22 16.26
C ALA A 253 19.25 63.80 16.86
N THR A 254 19.96 63.54 17.97
CA THR A 254 19.89 62.24 18.67
C THR A 254 18.50 61.95 19.20
N GLN A 255 17.81 62.94 19.80
CA GLN A 255 16.42 62.79 20.25
C GLN A 255 15.49 62.39 19.10
N SER A 256 15.62 63.04 17.94
CA SER A 256 14.81 62.73 16.76
C SER A 256 15.05 61.32 16.23
N VAL A 257 16.30 60.85 16.23
CA VAL A 257 16.64 59.47 15.83
C VAL A 257 16.01 58.45 16.77
N ILE A 258 16.08 58.67 18.09
CA ILE A 258 15.51 57.74 19.06
C ILE A 258 13.97 57.73 18.97
N GLU A 259 13.35 58.90 18.83
CA GLU A 259 11.90 59.03 18.65
C GLU A 259 11.43 58.34 17.37
N THR A 260 12.15 58.49 16.26
CA THR A 260 11.87 57.78 15.01
C THR A 260 12.04 56.26 15.16
N THR A 261 12.98 55.81 15.99
CA THR A 261 13.20 54.38 16.23
C THR A 261 12.11 53.77 17.12
N LEU A 262 11.63 54.53 18.11
CA LEU A 262 10.54 54.13 19.01
C LEU A 262 9.15 54.18 18.32
N LEU A 263 8.91 55.19 17.49
CA LEU A 263 7.65 55.41 16.77
C LEU A 263 7.63 54.79 15.36
N GLY A 264 8.79 54.33 14.88
CA GLY A 264 8.96 53.83 13.52
C GLY A 264 8.11 52.61 13.26
N THR A 265 6.98 52.80 12.59
CA THR A 265 6.01 51.75 12.22
C THR A 265 6.66 50.59 11.47
N SER A 266 7.73 50.86 10.70
CA SER A 266 8.43 49.84 9.92
C SER A 266 9.13 48.78 10.78
N THR A 267 9.58 49.11 11.99
CA THR A 267 10.20 48.11 12.88
C THR A 267 9.15 47.23 13.52
N ASP A 268 8.02 47.80 13.93
CA ASP A 268 6.89 47.06 14.50
C ASP A 268 6.12 46.23 13.46
N GLU A 269 5.97 46.71 12.22
CA GLU A 269 5.42 45.95 11.10
C GLU A 269 6.29 44.74 10.77
N ARG A 270 7.61 44.91 10.73
CA ARG A 270 8.56 43.79 10.52
C ARG A 270 8.47 42.77 11.65
N ARG A 271 8.45 43.21 12.91
CA ARG A 271 8.29 42.32 14.07
C ARG A 271 6.96 41.57 14.04
N SER A 272 5.87 42.26 13.69
CA SER A 272 4.54 41.64 13.55
C SER A 272 4.52 40.61 12.42
N ALA A 273 5.16 40.90 11.29
CA ALA A 273 5.26 39.95 10.19
C ALA A 273 6.07 38.70 10.57
N GLU A 274 7.19 38.86 11.28
CA GLU A 274 7.98 37.75 11.81
C GLU A 274 7.15 36.88 12.79
N ALA A 275 6.43 37.51 13.72
CA ALA A 275 5.56 36.79 14.66
C ALA A 275 4.46 35.99 13.93
N LYS A 276 3.83 36.56 12.90
CA LYS A 276 2.82 35.87 12.08
C LYS A 276 3.41 34.70 11.29
N GLN A 277 4.63 34.84 10.76
CA GLN A 277 5.31 33.74 10.07
C GLN A 277 5.59 32.59 11.03
N ILE A 278 6.02 32.89 12.26
CA ILE A 278 6.27 31.88 13.29
C ILE A 278 4.97 31.20 13.72
N GLU A 279 3.89 31.96 13.92
CA GLU A 279 2.56 31.40 14.19
C GLU A 279 2.08 30.46 13.07
N HIS A 280 2.32 30.84 11.81
CA HIS A 280 2.01 29.98 10.67
C HIS A 280 2.79 28.65 10.72
N VAL A 281 4.08 28.69 11.04
CA VAL A 281 4.90 27.47 11.21
C VAL A 281 4.39 26.60 12.35
N LEU A 282 4.00 27.19 13.48
CA LEU A 282 3.41 26.44 14.60
C LEU A 282 2.11 25.73 14.20
N ASN A 283 1.22 26.41 13.47
CA ASN A 283 -0.02 25.80 12.96
C ASN A 283 0.26 24.67 11.97
N GLN A 284 1.31 24.80 11.14
CA GLN A 284 1.74 23.73 10.24
C GLN A 284 2.26 22.51 11.01
N LEU A 285 3.05 22.71 12.07
CA LEU A 285 3.53 21.61 12.92
C LEU A 285 2.37 20.90 13.65
N ASP A 286 1.39 21.65 14.16
CA ASP A 286 0.19 21.04 14.75
C ASP A 286 -0.59 20.20 13.72
N ALA A 287 -0.69 20.67 12.46
CA ALA A 287 -1.30 19.90 11.38
C ALA A 287 -0.53 18.62 11.04
N VAL A 288 0.81 18.67 11.05
CA VAL A 288 1.68 17.49 10.86
C VAL A 288 1.49 16.49 12.01
N SER A 289 1.44 16.96 13.25
CA SER A 289 1.20 16.13 14.44
C SER A 289 -0.15 15.38 14.36
N ASN A 290 -1.20 16.07 13.91
CA ASN A 290 -2.50 15.45 13.66
C ASN A 290 -2.44 14.43 12.51
N SER A 291 -1.66 14.71 11.46
CA SER A 291 -1.44 13.77 10.35
C SER A 291 -0.77 12.48 10.81
N TYR A 292 0.18 12.52 11.75
CA TYR A 292 0.79 11.31 12.30
C TYR A 292 -0.24 10.40 12.98
N THR A 293 -1.15 10.99 13.77
CA THR A 293 -2.23 10.25 14.44
C THR A 293 -3.18 9.61 13.42
N ALA A 294 -3.54 10.35 12.37
CA ALA A 294 -4.38 9.84 11.29
C ALA A 294 -3.72 8.67 10.55
N ILE A 295 -2.45 8.78 10.21
CA ILE A 295 -1.67 7.71 9.53
C ILE A 295 -1.63 6.44 10.38
N VAL A 296 -1.38 6.55 11.69
CA VAL A 296 -1.38 5.37 12.57
C VAL A 296 -2.75 4.71 12.63
N SER A 297 -3.82 5.51 12.73
CA SER A 297 -5.19 4.98 12.75
C SER A 297 -5.56 4.28 11.45
N GLU A 298 -5.21 4.87 10.30
CA GLU A 298 -5.46 4.28 8.98
C GLU A 298 -4.63 3.01 8.78
N HIS A 299 -3.36 3.03 9.16
CA HIS A 299 -2.49 1.86 9.11
C HIS A 299 -2.98 0.75 10.03
N ALA A 300 -3.54 1.07 11.21
CA ALA A 300 -4.13 0.06 12.10
C ALA A 300 -5.36 -0.61 11.48
N ALA A 301 -6.24 0.15 10.82
CA ALA A 301 -7.38 -0.40 10.09
C ALA A 301 -6.93 -1.33 8.96
N LEU A 302 -5.93 -0.92 8.18
CA LEU A 302 -5.38 -1.73 7.09
C LEU A 302 -4.76 -3.05 7.61
N MET A 303 -4.12 -3.04 8.78
CA MET A 303 -3.61 -4.28 9.39
C MET A 303 -4.74 -5.21 9.83
N ALA A 304 -5.84 -4.66 10.36
CA ALA A 304 -7.00 -5.47 10.73
C ALA A 304 -7.65 -6.14 9.52
N ASP A 305 -7.79 -5.41 8.41
CA ASP A 305 -8.29 -5.97 7.14
C ASP A 305 -7.35 -7.06 6.61
N MET A 306 -6.03 -6.82 6.65
CA MET A 306 -5.05 -7.79 6.17
C MET A 306 -4.98 -9.04 7.04
N ASP A 307 -5.17 -8.94 8.35
CA ASP A 307 -5.31 -10.09 9.24
C ASP A 307 -6.58 -10.90 8.94
N ALA A 308 -7.69 -10.23 8.64
CA ALA A 308 -8.93 -10.90 8.24
C ALA A 308 -8.76 -11.65 6.91
N GLU A 309 -8.12 -11.03 5.91
CA GLU A 309 -7.79 -11.69 4.64
C GLU A 309 -6.84 -12.86 4.84
N HIS A 310 -5.79 -12.71 5.65
CA HIS A 310 -4.84 -13.79 5.94
C HIS A 310 -5.56 -15.01 6.53
N VAL A 311 -6.47 -14.82 7.49
CA VAL A 311 -7.28 -15.91 8.07
C VAL A 311 -8.20 -16.53 7.02
N ALA A 312 -8.84 -15.71 6.17
CA ALA A 312 -9.72 -16.21 5.12
C ALA A 312 -8.96 -17.07 4.09
N ILE A 313 -7.76 -16.66 3.67
CA ILE A 313 -6.94 -17.43 2.75
C ILE A 313 -6.43 -18.71 3.42
N ALA A 314 -5.98 -18.64 4.68
CA ALA A 314 -5.54 -19.83 5.42
C ALA A 314 -6.67 -20.88 5.52
N HIS A 315 -7.91 -20.45 5.76
CA HIS A 315 -9.07 -21.35 5.71
C HIS A 315 -9.31 -21.93 4.30
N SER A 316 -9.20 -21.13 3.25
CA SER A 316 -9.35 -21.60 1.86
C SER A 316 -8.28 -22.65 1.49
N VAL A 317 -7.04 -22.43 1.94
CA VAL A 317 -5.94 -23.40 1.80
C VAL A 317 -6.30 -24.71 2.50
N MET A 318 -6.76 -24.65 3.75
CA MET A 318 -7.15 -25.83 4.52
C MET A 318 -8.36 -26.58 3.91
N ASP A 319 -9.36 -25.87 3.39
CA ASP A 319 -10.49 -26.47 2.67
C ASP A 319 -10.02 -27.21 1.41
N THR A 320 -9.09 -26.59 0.66
CA THR A 320 -8.51 -27.20 -0.54
C THR A 320 -7.71 -28.45 -0.20
N PHE A 321 -6.94 -28.46 0.90
CA PHE A 321 -6.28 -29.67 1.41
C PHE A 321 -7.28 -30.80 1.68
N GLY A 322 -8.42 -30.49 2.31
CA GLY A 322 -9.48 -31.48 2.54
C GLY A 322 -10.05 -32.04 1.23
N ARG A 323 -10.24 -31.20 0.21
CA ARG A 323 -10.76 -31.62 -1.10
C ARG A 323 -9.77 -32.47 -1.90
N ILE A 324 -8.46 -32.29 -1.71
CA ILE A 324 -7.44 -33.12 -2.37
C ILE A 324 -7.53 -34.58 -1.92
N GLN A 325 -8.07 -34.88 -0.72
CA GLN A 325 -8.31 -36.27 -0.30
C GLN A 325 -9.26 -37.03 -1.25
N PHE A 326 -10.14 -36.33 -1.96
CA PHE A 326 -10.96 -36.94 -3.01
C PHE A 326 -10.13 -37.56 -4.14
N GLN A 327 -8.89 -37.08 -4.38
CA GLN A 327 -8.02 -37.69 -5.37
C GLN A 327 -7.62 -39.12 -5.00
N ASP A 328 -7.46 -39.45 -3.71
CA ASP A 328 -7.17 -40.83 -3.31
C ASP A 328 -8.37 -41.74 -3.60
N VAL A 329 -9.59 -41.25 -3.38
CA VAL A 329 -10.83 -41.96 -3.75
C VAL A 329 -10.91 -42.21 -5.25
N VAL A 330 -10.55 -41.21 -6.08
CA VAL A 330 -10.52 -41.37 -7.55
C VAL A 330 -9.48 -42.41 -7.97
N ARG A 331 -8.27 -42.37 -7.38
CA ARG A 331 -7.23 -43.38 -7.62
C ARG A 331 -7.74 -44.79 -7.31
N GLN A 332 -8.34 -44.98 -6.15
CA GLN A 332 -8.91 -46.27 -5.73
C GLN A 332 -10.04 -46.76 -6.67
N GLN A 333 -10.91 -45.85 -7.13
CA GLN A 333 -11.96 -46.19 -8.10
C GLN A 333 -11.38 -46.66 -9.44
N VAL A 334 -10.33 -46.00 -9.93
CA VAL A 334 -9.64 -46.40 -11.16
C VAL A 334 -8.95 -47.75 -11.00
N GLU A 335 -8.30 -48.00 -9.85
CA GLU A 335 -7.69 -49.31 -9.53
C GLU A 335 -8.73 -50.44 -9.51
N ALA A 336 -9.90 -50.19 -8.90
CA ALA A 336 -11.00 -51.16 -8.91
C ALA A 336 -11.52 -51.45 -10.32
N LEU A 337 -11.61 -50.43 -11.19
CA LEU A 337 -12.01 -50.61 -12.59
C LEU A 337 -10.96 -51.39 -13.41
N VAL A 338 -9.68 -51.13 -13.17
CA VAL A 338 -8.57 -51.89 -13.77
C VAL A 338 -8.66 -53.37 -13.39
N GLU A 339 -8.85 -53.68 -12.11
CA GLU A 339 -9.03 -55.06 -11.63
C GLU A 339 -10.29 -55.73 -12.24
N ALA A 340 -11.38 -54.97 -12.40
CA ALA A 340 -12.62 -55.44 -13.03
C ALA A 340 -12.42 -55.80 -14.51
N LEU A 341 -11.71 -54.93 -15.25
CA LEU A 341 -11.39 -55.16 -16.66
C LEU A 341 -10.48 -56.38 -16.83
N ALA A 342 -9.49 -56.54 -15.97
CA ALA A 342 -8.64 -57.73 -15.96
C ALA A 342 -9.46 -59.01 -15.69
N SER A 343 -10.39 -58.96 -14.74
CA SER A 343 -11.29 -60.07 -14.46
C SER A 343 -12.20 -60.42 -15.65
N LEU A 344 -12.74 -59.40 -16.33
CA LEU A 344 -13.55 -59.59 -17.53
C LEU A 344 -12.74 -60.19 -18.67
N GLN A 345 -11.50 -59.73 -18.87
CA GLN A 345 -10.58 -60.29 -19.87
C GLN A 345 -10.30 -61.78 -19.62
N VAL A 346 -10.11 -62.18 -18.36
CA VAL A 346 -9.93 -63.60 -17.99
C VAL A 346 -11.18 -64.42 -18.29
N VAL A 347 -12.37 -63.92 -17.96
CA VAL A 347 -13.63 -64.63 -18.24
C VAL A 347 -13.88 -64.78 -19.74
N LEU A 348 -13.63 -63.71 -20.52
CA LEU A 348 -13.73 -63.77 -21.98
C LEU A 348 -12.70 -64.73 -22.59
N GLY A 349 -11.47 -64.76 -22.08
CA GLY A 349 -10.46 -65.73 -22.51
C GLY A 349 -10.87 -67.17 -22.23
N ASN A 350 -11.40 -67.45 -21.03
CA ASN A 350 -11.93 -68.79 -20.69
C ASN A 350 -13.12 -69.18 -21.59
N PHE A 351 -14.00 -68.23 -21.90
CA PHE A 351 -15.13 -68.45 -22.81
C PHE A 351 -14.67 -68.73 -24.25
N SER A 352 -13.66 -68.00 -24.74
CA SER A 352 -13.01 -68.24 -26.04
C SER A 352 -12.45 -69.66 -26.13
N GLN A 353 -11.70 -70.11 -25.11
CA GLN A 353 -11.14 -71.47 -25.04
C GLN A 353 -12.22 -72.57 -25.01
N CYS A 354 -13.33 -72.33 -24.29
CA CYS A 354 -14.47 -73.27 -24.28
C CYS A 354 -15.13 -73.38 -25.66
N LEU A 355 -15.30 -72.25 -26.37
CA LEU A 355 -15.85 -72.21 -27.73
C LEU A 355 -14.92 -72.84 -28.77
N ALA A 356 -13.60 -72.77 -28.57
CA ALA A 356 -12.60 -73.43 -29.39
C ALA A 356 -12.51 -74.96 -29.13
N GLY A 357 -13.17 -75.46 -28.08
CA GLY A 357 -13.13 -76.87 -27.69
C GLY A 357 -11.84 -77.28 -26.97
N GLU A 358 -11.06 -76.31 -26.49
CA GLU A 358 -9.76 -76.52 -25.85
C GLU A 358 -9.88 -76.87 -24.36
N THR A 359 -10.97 -76.45 -23.71
CA THR A 359 -11.23 -76.70 -22.27
C THR A 359 -12.72 -76.97 -21.99
N GLN A 360 -13.02 -77.81 -20.99
CA GLN A 360 -14.38 -78.02 -20.44
C GLN A 360 -14.56 -77.26 -19.11
N GLY A 361 -14.06 -76.02 -19.05
CA GLY A 361 -14.08 -75.22 -17.83
C GLY A 361 -15.48 -74.73 -17.44
N GLU A 362 -15.70 -74.51 -16.15
CA GLU A 362 -16.92 -73.90 -15.63
C GLU A 362 -16.89 -72.40 -15.94
N LEU A 363 -17.88 -71.91 -16.70
CA LEU A 363 -17.96 -70.50 -17.08
C LEU A 363 -18.38 -69.67 -15.86
N THR A 364 -17.58 -68.65 -15.54
CA THR A 364 -17.86 -67.73 -14.44
C THR A 364 -19.18 -66.99 -14.69
N CYS A 365 -20.10 -67.03 -13.73
CA CYS A 365 -21.38 -66.34 -13.83
C CYS A 365 -21.20 -64.81 -13.71
N GLY A 366 -21.98 -64.03 -14.45
CA GLY A 366 -21.94 -62.56 -14.38
C GLY A 366 -22.20 -62.00 -12.96
N GLN A 367 -22.97 -62.72 -12.14
CA GLN A 367 -23.17 -62.36 -10.73
C GLN A 367 -21.89 -62.46 -9.90
N GLU A 368 -20.99 -63.38 -10.23
CA GLU A 368 -19.71 -63.53 -9.52
C GLU A 368 -18.74 -62.39 -9.86
N LEU A 369 -18.75 -61.90 -11.10
CA LEU A 369 -18.01 -60.69 -11.51
C LEU A 369 -18.50 -59.44 -10.77
N ILE A 370 -19.83 -59.28 -10.65
CA ILE A 370 -20.45 -58.17 -9.92
C ILE A 370 -20.09 -58.24 -8.43
N ALA A 371 -20.18 -59.43 -7.82
CA ALA A 371 -19.83 -59.63 -6.41
C ALA A 371 -18.34 -59.35 -6.13
N ARG A 372 -17.44 -59.75 -7.03
CA ARG A 372 -16.01 -59.43 -6.92
C ARG A 372 -15.77 -57.92 -7.00
N LEU A 373 -16.43 -57.22 -7.92
CA LEU A 373 -16.33 -55.75 -8.02
C LEU A 373 -16.86 -55.05 -6.77
N GLN A 374 -18.01 -55.51 -6.24
CA GLN A 374 -18.62 -54.96 -5.03
C GLN A 374 -17.76 -55.17 -3.78
N SER A 375 -17.07 -56.32 -3.68
CA SER A 375 -16.18 -56.63 -2.55
C SER A 375 -14.96 -55.70 -2.44
N ARG A 376 -14.69 -54.94 -3.52
CA ARG A 376 -13.54 -54.05 -3.64
C ARG A 376 -13.88 -52.58 -3.44
N TYR A 377 -15.16 -52.25 -3.26
CA TYR A 377 -15.56 -50.89 -2.95
C TYR A 377 -15.06 -50.49 -1.57
N VAL A 378 -14.57 -49.27 -1.51
CA VAL A 378 -13.94 -48.68 -0.33
C VAL A 378 -14.60 -47.35 0.02
N SER A 379 -15.52 -46.85 -0.81
CA SER A 379 -16.26 -45.61 -0.57
C SER A 379 -17.78 -45.78 -0.65
N ALA A 380 -18.52 -45.04 0.18
CA ALA A 380 -19.99 -44.99 0.12
C ALA A 380 -20.53 -44.59 -1.26
N VAL A 381 -19.79 -43.75 -2.00
CA VAL A 381 -20.16 -43.34 -3.37
C VAL A 381 -20.17 -44.54 -4.33
N GLN A 382 -19.18 -45.45 -4.23
CA GLN A 382 -19.13 -46.65 -5.06
C GLN A 382 -20.31 -47.59 -4.76
N HIS A 383 -20.61 -47.81 -3.46
CA HIS A 383 -21.75 -48.62 -3.05
C HIS A 383 -23.09 -48.03 -3.50
N THR A 384 -23.25 -46.71 -3.40
CA THR A 384 -24.47 -46.02 -3.85
C THR A 384 -24.62 -46.11 -5.37
N THR A 385 -23.53 -45.88 -6.11
CA THR A 385 -23.52 -45.97 -7.58
C THR A 385 -23.87 -47.38 -8.05
N HIS A 386 -23.34 -48.41 -7.39
CA HIS A 386 -23.65 -49.81 -7.68
C HIS A 386 -25.13 -50.14 -7.41
N ALA A 387 -25.65 -49.75 -6.24
CA ALA A 387 -27.05 -49.99 -5.89
C ALA A 387 -28.00 -49.36 -6.91
N VAL A 388 -27.73 -48.10 -7.30
CA VAL A 388 -28.51 -47.40 -8.34
C VAL A 388 -28.39 -48.10 -9.70
N ALA A 389 -27.20 -48.52 -10.09
CA ALA A 389 -26.96 -49.19 -11.38
C ALA A 389 -27.66 -50.55 -11.49
N LEU A 390 -27.83 -51.26 -10.38
CA LEU A 390 -28.55 -52.55 -10.32
C LEU A 390 -30.03 -52.42 -9.96
N GLY A 391 -30.56 -51.19 -9.80
CA GLY A 391 -31.96 -50.95 -9.44
C GLY A 391 -32.31 -51.32 -8.00
N GLU A 392 -31.32 -51.44 -7.12
CA GLU A 392 -31.50 -51.67 -5.69
C GLU A 392 -31.84 -50.36 -4.98
N THR A 393 -32.69 -50.40 -3.94
CA THR A 393 -32.97 -49.22 -3.12
C THR A 393 -31.70 -48.81 -2.38
N ALA A 394 -31.09 -47.70 -2.78
CA ALA A 394 -29.97 -47.10 -2.07
C ALA A 394 -30.37 -46.87 -0.60
N ARG A 395 -29.69 -47.54 0.33
CA ARG A 395 -29.78 -47.16 1.75
C ARG A 395 -29.13 -45.78 1.85
N THR A 396 -29.95 -44.75 1.97
CA THR A 396 -29.50 -43.42 2.39
C THR A 396 -29.03 -43.51 3.84
N GLU A 397 -27.82 -44.01 4.05
CA GLU A 397 -27.05 -43.59 5.22
C GLU A 397 -26.60 -42.16 4.92
N GLU A 398 -26.93 -41.24 5.81
CA GLU A 398 -26.50 -39.84 5.76
C GLU A 398 -25.02 -39.79 5.38
N THR A 399 -24.75 -39.28 4.19
CA THR A 399 -23.42 -38.99 3.67
C THR A 399 -22.74 -38.03 4.63
N ARG A 400 -21.99 -38.56 5.60
CA ARG A 400 -20.89 -37.79 6.18
C ARG A 400 -19.95 -37.53 5.02
N ALA A 401 -19.87 -36.27 4.60
CA ALA A 401 -19.05 -35.81 3.48
C ALA A 401 -17.53 -35.99 3.68
N ILE A 402 -17.12 -36.77 4.68
CA ILE A 402 -15.74 -37.08 5.02
C ILE A 402 -15.74 -38.52 5.57
N GLU A 403 -15.44 -39.49 4.72
CA GLU A 403 -14.91 -40.77 5.20
C GLU A 403 -13.47 -40.51 5.62
N LEU A 404 -13.28 -40.24 6.92
CA LEU A 404 -11.97 -40.17 7.55
C LEU A 404 -11.32 -41.56 7.47
N PHE A 405 -10.28 -41.68 6.65
CA PHE A 405 -9.18 -42.61 6.89
C PHE A 405 -7.98 -41.83 7.38
#